data_AF-A0A158P2I7-F1
#
_entry.id   AF-A0A158P2I7-F1
#
_cell.length_a   1.000
_cell.length_b   1.000
_cell.length_c   1.000
_cell.angle_alpha   90.00
_cell.angle_beta   90.00
_cell.angle_gamma   90.00
#
_symmetry.space_group_name_H-M   'P 1'
#
loop_
_entity.id
_entity.type
_entity.pdbx_description
1 polymer ?
#
loop_
_entity_poly.entity_id
_entity_poly.type
_entity_poly.pdbx_seq_one_letter_code
_entity_poly.pdbx_strand_id
1 'polypeptide(L)'
;MSIQDKTIGSISGDMYKYFRKSMVPFVTSEVQTADVLPHCLEHKTLYGILQNTQRRCYTAFSKSKPYKNAETQTDYRESEAQTEPWEPPCKIVPGHNPEVLTLAHLTWEHGLPAGVHEIHIINRMRIKRAWEAILPPIDTPANIKMRNSIITALEIDEWAFRESES
;
A
#
# COMPACT_ATOMS: atom_id res chain seq x y z
N MET A 1 -33.34 57.71 8.85
CA MET A 1 -34.24 56.72 8.24
C MET A 1 -34.59 55.66 9.28
N SER A 2 -35.79 55.13 9.11
CA SER A 2 -36.57 54.16 9.88
C SER A 2 -35.85 52.92 10.47
N ILE A 3 -36.21 52.65 11.74
CA ILE A 3 -36.64 51.38 12.39
C ILE A 3 -35.74 50.13 12.36
N GLN A 4 -35.34 49.76 13.59
CA GLN A 4 -35.28 48.44 14.27
C GLN A 4 -35.13 47.16 13.46
N ASP A 5 -34.21 46.30 13.89
CA ASP A 5 -34.47 44.94 14.42
C ASP A 5 -33.12 44.24 14.64
N LYS A 6 -32.91 43.20 15.46
CA LYS A 6 -33.54 42.62 16.63
C LYS A 6 -32.59 41.46 17.01
N THR A 7 -32.40 41.26 18.30
CA THR A 7 -31.55 40.21 18.93
C THR A 7 -31.94 38.78 18.52
N ILE A 8 -31.08 37.82 18.88
CA ILE A 8 -31.28 36.36 19.11
C ILE A 8 -30.52 35.54 18.05
N GLY A 9 -29.68 34.55 18.38
CA GLY A 9 -29.35 33.93 19.65
C GLY A 9 -28.59 32.64 19.34
N SER A 10 -27.53 32.36 20.10
CA SER A 10 -26.84 31.08 20.05
C SER A 10 -27.77 29.98 20.57
N ILE A 11 -28.08 28.99 19.74
CA ILE A 11 -28.49 27.66 20.21
C ILE A 11 -27.80 26.64 19.31
N SER A 12 -26.52 26.40 19.55
CA SER A 12 -25.92 25.11 19.21
C SER A 12 -26.16 24.19 20.41
N GLY A 13 -27.38 23.68 20.46
CA GLY A 13 -27.74 22.55 21.31
C GLY A 13 -27.28 21.26 20.65
N ASP A 14 -26.84 20.36 21.51
CA ASP A 14 -26.51 18.95 21.27
C ASP A 14 -25.18 18.62 20.60
N MET A 15 -24.19 18.49 21.50
CA MET A 15 -23.08 17.56 21.40
C MET A 15 -23.54 16.16 20.92
N TYR A 16 -23.21 15.80 19.68
CA TYR A 16 -23.32 14.40 19.25
C TYR A 16 -22.15 13.60 19.79
N LYS A 17 -22.43 12.93 20.91
CA LYS A 17 -21.57 11.89 21.49
C LYS A 17 -21.72 10.57 20.72
N TYR A 18 -20.64 9.79 20.80
CA TYR A 18 -20.48 8.34 20.56
C TYR A 18 -20.22 7.87 19.12
N PHE A 19 -18.92 7.77 18.75
CA PHE A 19 -18.46 6.72 17.84
C PHE A 19 -18.52 5.38 18.59
N ARG A 20 -19.51 4.54 18.28
CA ARG A 20 -19.54 3.16 18.77
C ARG A 20 -18.66 2.29 17.88
N LYS A 21 -17.41 2.09 18.26
CA LYS A 21 -16.57 1.06 17.65
C LYS A 21 -17.16 -0.32 18.00
N SER A 22 -17.42 -1.14 16.98
CA SER A 22 -17.74 -2.55 17.18
C SER A 22 -16.58 -3.19 17.94
N MET A 23 -16.84 -3.73 19.14
CA MET A 23 -15.85 -4.53 19.84
C MET A 23 -15.79 -5.88 19.15
N VAL A 24 -14.80 -6.06 18.28
CA VAL A 24 -14.40 -7.38 17.81
C VAL A 24 -13.79 -8.08 19.03
N PRO A 25 -14.31 -9.22 19.50
CA PRO A 25 -13.69 -9.93 20.60
C PRO A 25 -12.37 -10.50 20.10
N PHE A 26 -11.26 -9.84 20.47
CA PHE A 26 -9.96 -10.49 20.49
C PHE A 26 -9.99 -11.50 21.64
N VAL A 27 -10.31 -12.75 21.31
CA VAL A 27 -10.03 -13.86 22.22
C VAL A 27 -8.54 -14.16 22.08
N THR A 28 -7.72 -13.53 22.93
CA THR A 28 -6.41 -14.08 23.27
C THR A 28 -6.67 -15.38 24.03
N SER A 29 -6.56 -16.51 23.33
CA SER A 29 -6.45 -17.79 24.03
C SER A 29 -5.07 -17.81 24.66
N GLU A 30 -5.01 -17.58 25.97
CA GLU A 30 -3.83 -17.99 26.74
C GLU A 30 -3.70 -19.49 26.59
N VAL A 31 -2.60 -19.92 25.97
CA VAL A 31 -2.20 -21.31 25.91
C VAL A 31 -1.73 -21.70 27.31
N GLN A 32 -2.58 -22.38 28.07
CA GLN A 32 -2.12 -23.26 29.14
C GLN A 32 -2.08 -24.69 28.58
N THR A 33 -0.87 -25.22 28.51
CA THR A 33 -0.53 -26.60 28.16
C THR A 33 -1.08 -27.57 29.20
N ALA A 34 -1.92 -28.52 28.79
CA ALA A 34 -1.90 -29.91 29.24
C ALA A 34 -2.96 -30.75 28.51
N ASP A 35 -2.49 -31.62 27.62
CA ASP A 35 -2.92 -33.01 27.41
C ASP A 35 -4.42 -33.32 27.44
N VAL A 36 -5.12 -33.08 26.32
CA VAL A 36 -6.25 -33.93 25.94
C VAL A 36 -6.14 -34.25 24.46
N LEU A 37 -5.80 -35.51 24.19
CA LEU A 37 -5.88 -36.18 22.90
C LEU A 37 -7.18 -35.78 22.18
N PRO A 38 -7.17 -35.43 20.88
CA PRO A 38 -8.36 -35.00 20.16
C PRO A 38 -9.25 -36.22 19.94
N HIS A 39 -10.14 -36.51 20.88
CA HIS A 39 -11.27 -37.38 20.58
C HIS A 39 -12.06 -36.64 19.51
N CYS A 40 -12.07 -37.19 18.29
CA CYS A 40 -12.77 -36.64 17.13
C CYS A 40 -14.21 -36.27 17.53
N LEU A 41 -14.40 -35.01 17.92
CA LEU A 41 -15.70 -34.49 18.26
C LEU A 41 -16.47 -34.48 16.94
N GLU A 42 -17.45 -35.37 16.84
CA GLU A 42 -18.11 -35.69 15.58
C GLU A 42 -18.48 -34.42 14.81
N HIS A 43 -18.12 -34.39 13.52
CA HIS A 43 -18.38 -33.29 12.60
C HIS A 43 -19.87 -32.88 12.57
N LYS A 44 -20.79 -33.82 12.89
CA LYS A 44 -22.22 -33.57 13.05
C LYS A 44 -22.55 -32.66 14.24
N THR A 45 -21.84 -32.81 15.35
CA THR A 45 -22.04 -32.02 16.57
C THR A 45 -21.60 -30.58 16.35
N LEU A 46 -20.44 -30.38 15.70
CA LEU A 46 -19.94 -29.05 15.35
C LEU A 46 -20.85 -28.34 14.34
N TYR A 47 -21.30 -29.05 13.30
CA TYR A 47 -22.24 -28.49 12.33
C TYR A 47 -23.58 -28.12 12.97
N GLY A 48 -24.10 -28.96 13.88
CA GLY A 48 -25.32 -28.68 14.63
C GLY A 48 -25.19 -27.45 15.54
N ILE A 49 -24.06 -27.28 16.21
CA ILE A 49 -23.77 -26.09 17.02
C ILE A 49 -23.72 -24.85 16.14
N LEU A 50 -23.02 -24.91 15.00
CA LEU A 50 -22.87 -23.79 14.06
C LEU A 50 -24.22 -23.38 13.45
N GLN A 51 -25.07 -24.35 13.11
CA GLN A 51 -26.43 -24.11 12.62
C GLN A 51 -27.33 -23.48 13.69
N ASN A 52 -27.21 -23.91 14.96
CA ASN A 52 -28.00 -23.38 16.06
C ASN A 52 -27.55 -21.99 16.51
N THR A 53 -26.25 -21.71 16.49
CA THR A 53 -25.72 -20.36 16.74
C THR A 53 -26.12 -19.42 15.61
N GLN A 54 -26.00 -19.86 14.35
CA GLN A 54 -26.43 -19.11 13.18
C GLN A 54 -27.94 -18.79 13.24
N ARG A 55 -28.79 -19.77 13.58
CA ARG A 55 -30.24 -19.56 13.77
C ARG A 55 -30.56 -18.56 14.88
N ARG A 56 -29.87 -18.63 16.03
CA ARG A 56 -30.07 -17.68 17.14
C ARG A 56 -29.69 -16.24 16.76
N CYS A 57 -28.63 -16.06 15.97
CA CYS A 57 -28.18 -14.74 15.51
C CYS A 57 -29.20 -14.04 14.59
N TYR A 58 -29.98 -14.79 13.79
CA TYR A 58 -31.00 -14.21 12.90
C TYR A 58 -32.38 -14.07 13.54
N THR A 59 -32.66 -14.70 14.68
CA THR A 59 -33.95 -14.54 15.38
C THR A 59 -33.92 -13.48 16.47
N ALA A 60 -32.73 -13.07 16.90
CA ALA A 60 -32.52 -12.00 17.89
C ALA A 60 -32.42 -10.62 17.23
N PHE A 61 -33.27 -10.31 16.25
CA PHE A 61 -33.48 -8.92 15.87
C PHE A 61 -34.38 -8.28 16.93
N SER A 62 -33.76 -7.69 17.96
CA SER A 62 -34.47 -6.72 18.80
C SER A 62 -35.10 -5.71 17.85
N LYS A 63 -36.42 -5.50 17.95
CA LYS A 63 -37.14 -4.50 17.14
C LYS A 63 -36.44 -3.14 17.32
N SER A 64 -35.55 -2.81 16.39
CA SER A 64 -34.82 -1.55 16.41
C SER A 64 -35.83 -0.44 16.13
N LYS A 65 -35.74 0.67 16.86
CA LYS A 65 -36.49 1.89 16.53
C LYS A 65 -36.35 2.19 15.03
N PRO A 66 -37.41 2.70 14.36
CA PRO A 66 -37.31 3.07 12.96
C PRO A 66 -36.18 4.10 12.82
N TYR A 67 -35.07 3.68 12.20
CA TYR A 67 -34.01 4.59 11.81
C TYR A 67 -34.34 5.05 10.38
N LYS A 68 -34.18 6.34 10.11
CA LYS A 68 -34.23 6.87 8.75
C LYS A 68 -32.79 7.08 8.32
N ASN A 69 -32.33 6.32 7.32
CA ASN A 69 -31.12 6.70 6.60
C ASN A 69 -31.47 7.87 5.70
N ALA A 70 -30.75 8.97 5.87
CA ALA A 70 -30.71 10.07 4.93
C ALA A 70 -29.34 10.02 4.28
N GLU A 71 -29.33 9.94 2.95
CA GLU A 71 -28.12 9.99 2.14
C GLU A 71 -28.19 11.29 1.32
N THR A 72 -27.07 12.01 1.24
CA THR A 72 -26.94 13.22 0.43
C THR A 72 -25.82 12.97 -0.56
N GLN A 73 -26.16 12.94 -1.84
CA GLN A 73 -25.22 12.79 -2.95
C GLN A 73 -24.97 14.18 -3.51
N THR A 74 -23.71 14.59 -3.62
CA THR A 74 -23.34 15.82 -4.31
C THR A 74 -23.35 15.57 -5.82
N ASP A 75 -23.90 16.51 -6.59
CA ASP A 75 -23.94 16.40 -8.07
C ASP A 75 -22.56 16.53 -8.70
N TYR A 76 -21.62 17.17 -7.99
CA TYR A 76 -20.27 17.41 -8.46
C TYR A 76 -19.26 16.67 -7.59
N ARG A 77 -18.28 16.05 -8.25
CA ARG A 77 -17.09 15.50 -7.62
C ARG A 77 -16.12 16.64 -7.40
N GLU A 78 -15.66 16.85 -6.17
CA GLU A 78 -14.53 17.75 -5.90
C GLU A 78 -13.27 17.15 -6.53
N SER A 79 -12.89 17.63 -7.71
CA SER A 79 -11.64 17.26 -8.40
C SER A 79 -10.43 18.03 -7.90
N GLU A 80 -10.63 19.16 -7.23
CA GLU A 80 -9.56 20.04 -6.74
C GLU A 80 -8.84 19.49 -5.49
N ALA A 81 -9.36 18.43 -4.86
CA ALA A 81 -8.73 17.75 -3.73
C ALA A 81 -7.70 16.68 -4.13
N GLN A 82 -7.38 16.55 -5.43
CA GLN A 82 -6.36 15.61 -5.91
C GLN A 82 -4.98 16.06 -5.46
N THR A 83 -4.52 15.47 -4.37
CA THR A 83 -3.14 15.55 -3.90
C THR A 83 -2.30 14.52 -4.65
N GLU A 84 -1.02 14.83 -4.85
CA GLU A 84 -0.09 13.80 -5.32
C GLU A 84 -0.15 12.60 -4.36
N PRO A 85 -0.04 11.37 -4.89
CA PRO A 85 -0.01 10.18 -4.05
C PRO A 85 1.03 10.34 -2.94
N TRP A 86 0.61 10.14 -1.69
CA TRP A 86 1.52 10.28 -0.56
C TRP A 86 2.64 9.23 -0.63
N GLU A 87 3.89 9.69 -0.63
CA GLU A 87 5.08 8.83 -0.57
C GLU A 87 5.56 8.63 0.88
N PRO A 88 5.59 7.39 1.39
CA PRO A 88 6.09 7.10 2.73
C PRO A 88 7.61 7.28 2.82
N PRO A 89 8.13 7.80 3.95
CA PRO A 89 9.57 7.80 4.22
C PRO A 89 10.14 6.37 4.22
N CYS A 90 11.07 6.08 3.32
CA CYS A 90 11.75 4.78 3.25
C CYS A 90 12.81 4.65 4.36
N LYS A 91 12.78 3.53 5.11
CA LYS A 91 13.82 3.17 6.09
C LYS A 91 14.70 2.07 5.49
N ILE A 92 16.00 2.35 5.36
CA ILE A 92 16.97 1.44 4.74
C ILE A 92 17.85 0.84 5.84
N VAL A 93 18.05 -0.48 5.79
CA VAL A 93 18.97 -1.17 6.69
C VAL A 93 20.41 -0.81 6.29
N PRO A 94 21.29 -0.42 7.22
CA PRO A 94 22.68 -0.10 6.90
C PRO A 94 23.37 -1.27 6.18
N GLY A 95 24.06 -0.98 5.08
CA GLY A 95 24.72 -1.98 4.24
C GLY A 95 23.85 -2.57 3.12
N HIS A 96 22.57 -2.21 3.05
CA HIS A 96 21.69 -2.62 1.94
C HIS A 96 21.46 -1.47 0.96
N ASN A 97 21.66 -1.73 -0.33
CA ASN A 97 21.43 -0.76 -1.41
C ASN A 97 20.29 -1.26 -2.32
N PRO A 98 19.01 -0.98 -1.98
CA PRO A 98 17.89 -1.47 -2.77
C PRO A 98 17.82 -0.75 -4.14
N GLU A 99 17.54 -1.52 -5.19
CA GLU A 99 17.42 -1.03 -6.57
C GLU A 99 16.39 0.10 -6.70
N VAL A 100 15.29 0.05 -5.95
CA VAL A 100 14.20 1.03 -6.05
C VAL A 100 14.69 2.46 -5.81
N LEU A 101 15.69 2.67 -4.94
CA LEU A 101 16.23 4.02 -4.67
C LEU A 101 16.95 4.62 -5.87
N THR A 102 17.45 3.80 -6.79
CA THR A 102 18.06 4.29 -8.03
C THR A 102 17.03 4.81 -9.02
N LEU A 103 15.76 4.45 -8.82
CA LEU A 103 14.62 4.89 -9.63
C LEU A 103 13.93 6.13 -9.05
N ALA A 104 14.54 6.84 -8.10
CA ALA A 104 13.94 8.01 -7.43
C ALA A 104 13.58 9.17 -8.37
N HIS A 105 14.08 9.16 -9.62
CA HIS A 105 13.71 10.12 -10.65
C HIS A 105 12.37 9.80 -11.34
N LEU A 106 11.85 8.58 -11.17
CA LEU A 106 10.53 8.17 -11.66
C LEU A 106 9.50 8.52 -10.59
N THR A 107 8.71 9.57 -10.81
CA THR A 107 7.63 10.00 -9.92
C THR A 107 6.28 9.92 -10.62
N TRP A 108 5.20 10.12 -9.86
CA TRP A 108 3.85 10.16 -10.43
C TRP A 108 3.77 11.25 -11.51
N GLU A 109 3.14 10.96 -12.66
CA GLU A 109 3.14 11.77 -13.90
C GLU A 109 4.50 11.97 -14.58
N HIS A 110 5.61 11.49 -13.99
CA HIS A 110 6.97 11.63 -14.52
C HIS A 110 7.62 10.24 -14.68
N GLY A 111 7.05 9.42 -15.57
CA GLY A 111 7.51 8.05 -15.83
C GLY A 111 6.80 6.97 -15.01
N LEU A 112 5.86 7.35 -14.12
CA LEU A 112 4.92 6.41 -13.50
C LEU A 112 3.47 6.76 -13.89
N PRO A 113 2.63 5.76 -14.24
CA PRO A 113 2.91 4.33 -14.29
C PRO A 113 3.89 3.96 -15.42
N ALA A 114 4.83 3.05 -15.13
CA ALA A 114 5.91 2.71 -16.04
C ALA A 114 5.38 2.10 -17.34
N GLY A 115 5.77 2.69 -18.47
CA GLY A 115 5.54 2.18 -19.80
C GLY A 115 6.71 1.29 -20.29
N VAL A 116 6.69 0.98 -21.58
CA VAL A 116 7.71 0.12 -22.22
C VAL A 116 9.10 0.75 -22.16
N HIS A 117 9.17 2.07 -22.31
CA HIS A 117 10.42 2.82 -22.29
C HIS A 117 11.10 2.77 -20.92
N GLU A 118 10.36 3.03 -19.85
CA GLU A 118 10.86 2.99 -18.48
C GLU A 118 11.33 1.57 -18.11
N ILE A 119 10.62 0.55 -18.57
CA ILE A 119 11.03 -0.85 -18.40
C ILE A 119 12.37 -1.13 -19.10
N HIS A 120 12.57 -0.62 -20.31
CA HIS A 120 13.86 -0.76 -21.01
C HIS A 120 15.00 -0.07 -20.25
N ILE A 121 14.77 1.14 -19.73
CA ILE A 121 15.74 1.87 -18.90
C ILE A 121 16.10 1.06 -17.64
N ILE A 122 15.10 0.54 -16.93
CA ILE A 122 15.31 -0.28 -15.73
C ILE A 122 16.12 -1.54 -16.06
N ASN A 123 15.76 -2.24 -17.14
CA ASN A 123 16.49 -3.44 -17.56
C ASN A 123 17.94 -3.13 -17.95
N ARG A 124 18.18 -2.02 -18.64
CA ARG A 124 19.53 -1.54 -18.97
C ARG A 124 20.34 -1.26 -17.71
N MET A 125 19.76 -0.62 -16.70
CA MET A 125 20.41 -0.38 -15.41
C MET A 125 20.78 -1.69 -14.68
N ARG A 126 19.92 -2.71 -14.76
CA ARG A 126 20.23 -4.04 -14.21
C ARG A 126 21.40 -4.71 -14.92
N ILE A 127 21.41 -4.66 -16.25
CA ILE A 127 22.50 -5.19 -17.07
C ILE A 127 23.81 -4.49 -16.69
N LYS A 128 23.82 -3.16 -16.62
CA LYS A 128 25.00 -2.38 -16.22
C LYS A 128 25.54 -2.80 -14.85
N ARG A 129 24.69 -2.95 -13.83
CA ARG A 129 25.11 -3.44 -12.51
C ARG A 129 25.66 -4.86 -12.53
N ALA A 130 25.01 -5.76 -13.29
CA ALA A 130 25.48 -7.13 -13.41
C ALA A 130 26.89 -7.17 -14.03
N TRP A 131 27.13 -6.36 -15.05
CA TRP A 131 28.46 -6.21 -15.65
C TRP A 131 29.47 -5.62 -14.66
N GLU A 132 29.12 -4.53 -13.97
CA GLU A 132 29.97 -3.90 -12.96
C GLU A 132 30.41 -4.89 -11.87
N ALA A 133 29.52 -5.80 -11.46
CA ALA A 133 29.82 -6.84 -10.48
C ALA A 133 30.77 -7.92 -11.00
N ILE A 134 30.80 -8.16 -12.32
CA ILE A 134 31.64 -9.18 -12.98
C ILE A 134 32.98 -8.59 -13.47
N LEU A 135 33.16 -7.26 -13.43
CA LEU A 135 34.38 -6.63 -13.94
C LEU A 135 35.62 -7.15 -13.21
N PRO A 136 36.68 -7.54 -13.96
CA PRO A 136 37.90 -8.06 -13.37
C PRO A 136 38.63 -6.99 -12.53
N PRO A 137 39.36 -7.40 -11.49
CA PRO A 137 40.12 -6.48 -10.62
C PRO A 137 41.30 -5.86 -11.36
N ILE A 138 41.77 -4.70 -10.87
CA ILE A 138 42.74 -3.83 -11.55
C ILE A 138 44.21 -4.21 -11.31
N ASP A 139 44.49 -5.48 -11.05
CA ASP A 139 45.81 -5.90 -10.53
C ASP A 139 46.85 -6.13 -11.65
N THR A 140 46.45 -6.81 -12.72
CA THR A 140 47.35 -7.28 -13.79
C THR A 140 47.09 -6.52 -15.09
N PRO A 141 48.11 -6.17 -15.91
CA PRO A 141 47.91 -5.48 -17.18
C PRO A 141 46.95 -6.22 -18.13
N ALA A 142 46.88 -7.55 -18.07
CA ALA A 142 45.90 -8.35 -18.80
C ALA A 142 44.46 -8.09 -18.32
N ASN A 143 44.23 -8.03 -17.02
CA ASN A 143 42.91 -7.73 -16.44
C ASN A 143 42.48 -6.30 -16.76
N ILE A 144 43.42 -5.35 -16.74
CA ILE A 144 43.14 -3.96 -17.12
C ILE A 144 42.70 -3.89 -18.58
N LYS A 145 43.41 -4.57 -19.49
CA LYS A 145 43.02 -4.65 -20.91
C LYS A 145 41.63 -5.28 -21.08
N MET A 146 41.36 -6.38 -20.38
CA MET A 146 40.05 -7.04 -20.42
C MET A 146 38.95 -6.11 -19.90
N ARG A 147 39.17 -5.47 -18.76
CA ARG A 147 38.24 -4.49 -18.17
C ARG A 147 37.93 -3.36 -19.14
N ASN A 148 38.96 -2.77 -19.75
CA ASN A 148 38.79 -1.69 -20.71
C ASN A 148 37.97 -2.14 -21.92
N SER A 149 38.22 -3.36 -22.44
CA SER A 149 37.44 -3.90 -23.56
C SER A 149 35.96 -4.06 -23.22
N ILE A 150 35.64 -4.53 -22.01
CA ILE A 150 34.26 -4.66 -21.54
C ILE A 150 33.61 -3.28 -21.42
N ILE A 151 34.30 -2.32 -20.80
CA ILE A 151 33.78 -0.95 -20.64
C ILE A 151 33.51 -0.31 -22.00
N THR A 152 34.44 -0.40 -22.95
CA THR A 152 34.24 0.17 -24.29
C THR A 152 33.05 -0.45 -25.03
N ALA A 153 32.82 -1.76 -24.86
CA ALA A 153 31.66 -2.42 -25.47
C ALA A 153 30.34 -1.91 -24.87
N LEU A 154 30.30 -1.69 -23.56
CA LEU A 154 29.13 -1.12 -22.87
C LEU A 154 28.86 0.33 -23.28
N GLU A 155 29.91 1.15 -23.44
CA GLU A 155 29.80 2.54 -23.88
C GLU A 155 29.22 2.64 -25.30
N ILE A 156 29.67 1.77 -26.22
CA ILE A 156 29.15 1.71 -27.59
C ILE A 156 27.65 1.36 -27.59
N ASP A 157 27.24 0.38 -26.80
CA ASP A 157 25.83 0.01 -26.65
C ASP A 157 25.00 1.17 -26.05
N GLU A 158 25.58 1.95 -25.14
CA GLU A 158 24.93 3.13 -24.54
C GLU A 158 24.76 4.27 -25.53
N TRP A 159 25.75 4.49 -26.38
CA TRP A 159 25.64 5.45 -27.48
C TRP A 159 24.57 5.04 -28.49
N ALA A 160 24.55 3.76 -28.90
CA ALA A 160 23.55 3.27 -29.84
C ALA A 160 22.11 3.43 -29.31
N PHE A 161 21.90 3.18 -28.01
CA PHE A 161 20.60 3.40 -27.38
C PHE A 161 20.21 4.88 -27.35
N ARG A 162 21.12 5.77 -26.94
CA ARG A 162 20.85 7.22 -26.93
C ARG A 162 20.57 7.78 -28.32
N GLU A 163 21.26 7.27 -29.34
CA GLU A 163 21.04 7.67 -30.73
C GLU A 163 19.68 7.19 -31.25
N SER A 164 19.16 6.06 -30.74
CA SER A 164 17.80 5.59 -31.06
C SER A 164 16.69 6.38 -30.38
N GLU A 165 17.00 7.11 -29.29
CA GLU A 165 16.05 7.95 -28.56
C GLU A 165 16.02 9.41 -29.07
N SER A 166 17.00 9.80 -29.90
CA SER A 166 17.12 11.15 -30.48
C SER A 166 16.30 11.31 -31.76
#